data_AF-A0A453QKM7-F1
#
_entry.id   AF-A0A453QKM7-F1
#
_cell.length_a   1.000
_cell.length_b   1.000
_cell.length_c   1.000
_cell.angle_alpha   90.00
_cell.angle_beta   90.00
_cell.angle_gamma   90.00
#
_symmetry.space_group_name_H-M   'P 1'
#
loop_
_entity.id
_entity.type
_entity.pdbx_description
1 polymer ?
#
loop_
_entity_poly.entity_id
_entity_poly.type
_entity_poly.pdbx_seq_one_letter_code
_entity_poly.pdbx_strand_id
1 'polypeptide(L)'
;LLKLITIIIEMASGSAALSVVAVAMAAALLALCGSTEAHTQFGAYNKTCPQAEDIVFKEMTAVVAKSPGLAGSLLRLFSVDCFVGVSQAHNPAIYL
;
A
#
# COMPACT_ATOMS: atom_id res chain seq x y z
N LEU A 1 12.37 -0.14 -0.46
CA LEU A 1 13.09 -0.37 0.82
C LEU A 1 14.56 -0.73 0.61
N LEU A 2 14.93 -1.86 -0.01
CA LEU A 2 16.36 -2.23 -0.20
C LEU A 2 17.21 -1.16 -0.92
N LYS A 3 16.66 -0.54 -1.98
CA LYS A 3 17.31 0.58 -2.70
C LYS A 3 17.48 1.84 -1.85
N LEU A 4 16.64 2.03 -0.84
CA LEU A 4 16.75 3.15 0.11
C LEU A 4 17.86 2.87 1.14
N ILE A 5 18.01 1.60 1.54
CA ILE A 5 19.04 1.14 2.46
C ILE A 5 20.44 1.25 1.83
N THR A 6 20.60 0.93 0.53
CA THR A 6 21.89 1.04 -0.19
C THR A 6 22.38 2.48 -0.32
N ILE A 7 21.48 3.44 -0.57
CA ILE A 7 21.85 4.88 -0.68
C ILE A 7 22.34 5.42 0.67
N ILE A 8 21.80 4.94 1.80
CA ILE A 8 22.19 5.38 3.14
C ILE A 8 23.63 4.91 3.50
N ILE A 9 24.07 3.76 2.98
CA ILE A 9 25.42 3.23 3.22
C ILE A 9 26.48 4.02 2.42
N GLU A 10 26.18 4.46 1.20
CA GLU A 10 27.12 5.28 0.39
C GLU A 10 27.43 6.64 1.03
N MET A 11 26.47 7.25 1.71
CA MET A 11 26.63 8.59 2.30
C MET A 11 27.52 8.59 3.58
N ALA A 12 27.93 7.42 4.07
CA ALA A 12 28.72 7.27 5.30
C ALA A 12 30.22 7.58 5.12
N SER A 13 30.71 7.89 3.92
CA SER A 13 32.15 8.10 3.67
C SER A 13 32.69 9.51 4.00
N GLY A 14 31.90 10.40 4.62
CA GLY A 14 32.34 11.77 4.95
C GLY A 14 32.09 12.15 6.41
N SER A 15 33.13 12.05 7.25
CA SER A 15 33.21 12.56 8.64
C SER A 15 32.35 11.84 9.70
N ALA A 16 33.02 11.08 10.57
CA ALA A 16 32.41 10.20 11.59
C ALA A 16 31.37 10.88 12.49
N ALA A 17 31.54 12.14 12.90
CA ALA A 17 30.61 12.82 13.82
C ALA A 17 29.25 13.18 13.18
N LEU A 18 29.24 13.54 11.89
CA LEU A 18 28.01 13.86 11.15
C LEU A 18 27.23 12.58 10.83
N SER A 19 27.94 11.47 10.62
CA SER A 19 27.33 10.16 10.35
C SER A 19 26.52 9.64 11.55
N VAL A 20 26.99 9.83 12.79
CA VAL A 20 26.27 9.31 13.98
C VAL A 20 24.96 10.07 14.21
N VAL A 21 24.95 11.39 13.99
CA VAL A 21 23.75 12.22 14.13
C VAL A 21 22.74 11.88 13.04
N ALA A 22 23.19 11.70 11.80
CA ALA A 22 22.31 11.30 10.69
C ALA A 22 21.69 9.92 10.93
N VAL A 23 22.46 8.95 11.43
CA VAL A 23 21.97 7.61 11.77
C VAL A 23 21.00 7.64 12.95
N ALA A 24 21.28 8.42 13.99
CA ALA A 24 20.38 8.59 15.14
C ALA A 24 19.05 9.23 14.74
N MET A 25 19.07 10.24 13.86
CA MET A 25 17.85 10.88 13.36
C MET A 25 17.03 9.94 12.47
N ALA A 26 17.69 9.16 11.60
CA ALA A 26 17.04 8.14 10.79
C ALA A 26 16.41 7.02 11.65
N ALA A 27 17.10 6.57 12.71
CA ALA A 27 16.57 5.58 13.65
C ALA A 27 15.35 6.12 14.42
N ALA A 28 15.38 7.39 14.85
CA ALA A 28 14.25 8.05 15.48
C ALA A 28 13.04 8.17 14.54
N LEU A 29 13.27 8.50 13.26
CA LEU A 29 12.21 8.54 12.24
C LEU A 29 11.59 7.17 11.96
N LEU A 30 12.40 6.11 11.95
CA LEU A 30 11.92 4.73 11.79
C LEU A 30 11.10 4.26 12.99
N ALA A 31 11.47 4.67 14.21
CA ALA A 31 10.75 4.34 15.43
C ALA A 31 9.38 5.04 15.53
N LEU A 32 9.18 6.17 14.83
CA LEU A 32 7.88 6.85 14.71
C LEU A 32 6.94 6.21 13.68
N CYS A 33 7.42 5.25 12.88
CA CYS A 33 6.59 4.55 11.90
C CYS A 33 5.76 3.48 12.62
N GLY A 34 4.50 3.81 12.91
CA GLY A 34 3.54 2.85 13.47
C GLY A 34 3.36 1.64 12.55
N SER A 35 3.22 0.46 13.14
CA SER A 35 2.87 -0.76 12.39
C SER A 35 1.45 -0.61 11.87
N THR A 36 1.29 -0.54 10.54
CA THR A 36 -0.03 -0.68 9.93
C THR A 36 -0.34 -2.17 9.85
N GLU A 37 -1.29 -2.64 10.67
CA GLU A 37 -1.89 -3.95 10.52
C GLU A 37 -2.71 -3.95 9.22
N ALA A 38 -2.07 -4.30 8.10
CA ALA A 38 -2.76 -4.53 6.85
C ALA A 38 -3.47 -5.89 6.95
N HIS A 39 -4.73 -5.89 7.38
CA HIS A 39 -5.57 -7.10 7.46
C HIS A 39 -6.04 -7.61 6.06
N THR A 40 -5.21 -7.38 5.04
CA THR A 40 -5.45 -7.81 3.67
C THR A 40 -4.75 -9.14 3.46
N GLN A 41 -5.48 -10.21 3.73
CA GLN A 41 -5.01 -11.57 3.47
C GLN A 41 -5.37 -12.00 2.04
N PHE A 42 -4.41 -12.54 1.32
CA PHE A 42 -4.64 -13.10 -0.02
C PHE A 42 -5.59 -14.28 0.10
N GLY A 43 -6.61 -14.35 -0.76
CA GLY A 43 -7.63 -15.41 -0.68
C GLY A 43 -8.59 -15.27 0.50
N ALA A 44 -8.83 -14.06 1.00
CA ALA A 44 -9.83 -13.79 2.04
C ALA A 44 -11.22 -14.38 1.69
N TYR A 45 -11.55 -14.45 0.41
CA TYR A 45 -12.83 -14.97 -0.09
C TYR A 45 -12.81 -16.46 -0.43
N ASN A 46 -11.70 -17.18 -0.26
CA ASN A 46 -11.58 -18.56 -0.74
C ASN A 46 -12.59 -19.54 -0.11
N LYS A 47 -13.09 -19.25 1.09
CA LYS A 47 -14.10 -20.07 1.79
C LYS A 47 -15.54 -19.70 1.42
N THR A 48 -15.80 -18.43 1.10
CA THR A 48 -17.16 -17.91 0.86
C THR A 48 -17.44 -17.81 -0.64
N CYS A 49 -16.51 -17.23 -1.41
CA CYS A 49 -16.60 -17.06 -2.84
C CYS A 49 -15.18 -17.11 -3.48
N PRO A 50 -14.67 -18.30 -3.83
CA PRO A 50 -13.30 -18.46 -4.34
C PRO A 50 -13.05 -17.80 -5.71
N GLN A 51 -14.13 -17.52 -6.45
CA GLN A 51 -14.09 -16.88 -7.76
C GLN A 51 -14.15 -15.35 -7.69
N ALA A 52 -14.33 -14.75 -6.51
CA ALA A 52 -14.47 -13.30 -6.37
C ALA A 52 -13.27 -12.54 -6.93
N GLU A 53 -12.05 -12.96 -6.59
CA GLU A 53 -10.82 -12.30 -7.04
C GLU A 53 -10.65 -12.41 -8.57
N ASP A 54 -10.97 -13.57 -9.16
CA ASP A 54 -10.88 -13.81 -10.60
C ASP A 54 -11.92 -13.00 -11.39
N ILE A 55 -13.18 -12.97 -10.93
CA ILE A 55 -14.25 -12.19 -11.56
C ILE A 55 -13.91 -10.71 -11.57
N VAL A 56 -13.51 -10.15 -10.42
CA VAL A 56 -13.14 -8.72 -10.32
C VAL A 56 -11.97 -8.41 -11.24
N PHE A 57 -10.94 -9.27 -11.26
CA PHE A 57 -9.79 -9.07 -12.12
C PHE A 57 -10.16 -9.08 -13.61
N LYS A 58 -10.97 -10.06 -14.04
CA LYS A 58 -11.43 -10.21 -15.41
C LYS A 58 -12.25 -9.00 -15.88
N GLU A 59 -13.24 -8.57 -15.09
CA GLU A 59 -14.09 -7.44 -15.46
C GLU A 59 -13.31 -6.12 -15.48
N MET A 60 -12.45 -5.89 -14.48
CA MET A 60 -11.56 -4.73 -14.43
C MET A 60 -10.68 -4.66 -15.68
N THR A 61 -10.11 -5.80 -16.09
CA THR A 61 -9.26 -5.90 -17.30
C THR A 61 -10.05 -5.58 -18.56
N ALA A 62 -11.27 -6.11 -18.70
CA ALA A 62 -12.13 -5.83 -19.85
C ALA A 62 -12.51 -4.35 -19.94
N VAL A 63 -12.87 -3.74 -18.82
CA VAL A 63 -13.25 -2.32 -18.75
C VAL A 63 -12.07 -1.40 -19.09
N VAL A 64 -10.89 -1.69 -18.53
CA VAL A 64 -9.67 -0.91 -18.81
C VAL A 64 -9.22 -1.09 -20.26
N ALA A 65 -9.35 -2.29 -20.82
CA ALA A 65 -9.03 -2.55 -22.22
C ALA A 65 -9.93 -1.74 -23.17
N LYS A 66 -11.20 -1.57 -22.82
CA LYS A 66 -12.15 -0.74 -23.60
C LYS A 66 -11.92 0.76 -23.42
N SER A 67 -11.41 1.19 -22.27
CA SER A 67 -11.21 2.60 -21.93
C SER A 67 -10.01 2.78 -20.99
N PRO A 68 -8.79 2.98 -21.52
CA PRO A 68 -7.58 3.03 -20.69
C PRO A 68 -7.57 4.22 -19.72
N GLY A 69 -8.29 5.31 -20.04
CA GLY A 69 -8.47 6.45 -19.14
C GLY A 69 -9.20 6.11 -17.83
N LEU A 70 -9.98 5.01 -17.80
CA LEU A 70 -10.71 4.60 -16.60
C LEU A 70 -9.79 4.08 -15.50
N ALA A 71 -8.63 3.50 -15.84
CA ALA A 71 -7.70 2.95 -14.85
C ALA A 71 -7.23 4.03 -13.86
N GLY A 72 -6.89 5.22 -14.37
CA GLY A 72 -6.48 6.35 -13.55
C GLY A 72 -7.62 6.89 -12.68
N SER A 73 -8.84 6.97 -13.23
CA SER A 73 -10.03 7.40 -12.48
C SER A 73 -10.39 6.43 -11.36
N LEU A 74 -10.33 5.12 -11.61
CA LEU A 74 -10.58 4.08 -10.60
C LEU A 74 -9.52 4.15 -9.49
N LEU A 75 -8.24 4.28 -9.84
CA LEU A 75 -7.18 4.44 -8.85
C LEU A 75 -7.36 5.70 -8.00
N ARG A 76 -7.80 6.80 -8.62
CA ARG A 76 -8.11 8.04 -7.90
C ARG A 76 -9.29 7.84 -6.94
N LEU A 77 -10.33 7.13 -7.37
CA LEU A 77 -11.48 6.79 -6.53
C LEU A 77 -11.04 6.00 -5.29
N PHE A 78 -10.33 4.88 -5.48
CA PHE A 78 -9.79 4.09 -4.36
C PHE A 78 -8.90 4.90 -3.40
N SER A 79 -8.10 5.82 -3.94
CA SER A 79 -7.23 6.68 -3.13
C SER A 79 -8.02 7.69 -2.29
N VAL A 80 -9.07 8.30 -2.86
CA VAL A 80 -9.90 9.27 -2.11
C VAL A 80 -10.83 8.58 -1.12
N ASP A 81 -11.35 7.39 -1.42
CA ASP A 81 -12.16 6.58 -0.49
C ASP A 81 -11.37 6.18 0.77
N CYS A 82 -10.07 5.92 0.63
CA CYS A 82 -9.20 5.66 1.77
C CYS A 82 -8.80 6.94 2.54
N PHE A 83 -8.62 8.06 1.83
CA PHE A 83 -8.16 9.31 2.45
C PHE A 83 -9.28 10.05 3.18
N VAL A 84 -10.50 10.04 2.65
CA VAL A 84 -11.71 10.56 3.30
C VAL A 84 -12.25 9.45 4.21
N GLY A 85 -11.51 9.18 5.29
CA GLY A 85 -11.67 8.03 6.18
C GLY A 85 -13.10 7.54 6.39
N VAL A 86 -13.51 6.61 5.55
CA VAL A 86 -14.40 5.50 5.86
C VAL A 86 -13.74 4.24 5.32
N SER A 87 -12.59 3.89 5.90
CA SER A 87 -12.08 2.51 5.88
C SER A 87 -13.06 1.61 6.64
N GLN A 88 -14.27 1.47 6.12
CA GLN A 88 -15.31 0.55 6.55
C GLN A 88 -15.75 -0.24 5.33
N ALA A 89 -14.79 -0.92 4.70
CA ALA A 89 -15.04 -2.20 4.06
C ALA A 89 -14.98 -3.36 5.08
N HIS A 90 -15.17 -3.04 6.37
CA HIS A 90 -15.49 -4.00 7.42
C HIS A 90 -16.89 -3.69 7.98
N ASN A 91 -17.90 -3.71 7.11
CA ASN A 91 -19.26 -4.00 7.53
C ASN A 91 -19.81 -5.10 6.62
N PRO A 92 -20.06 -6.32 7.12
CA PRO A 92 -20.62 -7.39 6.31
C PRO A 92 -22.07 -7.11 5.83
N ALA A 93 -22.71 -6.02 6.27
CA ALA A 93 -24.12 -5.71 5.96
C ALA A 93 -24.37 -4.90 4.67
N ILE A 94 -23.39 -4.76 3.76
CA ILE A 94 -23.58 -4.08 2.45
C ILE A 94 -23.51 -5.09 1.28
N TYR A 95 -23.47 -6.40 1.56
CA TYR A 95 -23.72 -7.45 0.58
C TYR A 95 -24.68 -8.49 1.19
N LEU A 96 -25.99 -8.22 1.02
CA LEU A 96 -27.17 -8.91 1.58
C LEU A 96 -27.51 -8.62 3.06
#